data_AF-A0A2P5KB94-F1
#
_entry.id   AF-A0A2P5KB94-F1
#
_cell.length_a   1.000
_cell.length_b   1.000
_cell.length_c   1.000
_cell.angle_alpha   90.00
_cell.angle_beta   90.00
_cell.angle_gamma   90.00
#
_symmetry.space_group_name_H-M   'P 1'
#
loop_
_entity.id
_entity.type
_entity.pdbx_description
1 polymer ?
#
loop_
_entity_poly.entity_id
_entity_poly.type
_entity_poly.pdbx_seq_one_letter_code
_entity_poly.pdbx_strand_id
1 'polypeptide(L)'
;MTVIKQEDLIQSIADALQYISYYHPLDYIQALGRAYEREQSPAAKDAIAQILTNSRMCAEGRRPICQDTGIVTVFVKVGMDVRWDGATMSVTDMINEGVRRGYTHPDNVLRASIVNPPEGARKNTRDNTPAVIHYEIVPGDKLDVQVAAKGGGSENKSKFAMLNPSDSIVDWVLKTVPMMGAGWCPPGMLGIGIGGTAEKAVLMAKESLMDPIDIQDVIARGPRDWIEALRVELHEKVNALGIGAQGLGGLSTVLDVKIMAAPTHAASKPIAIIPNCAATRHAHFTLDGSGVARLDPPPLEAWPNVHWQPNTETSQRVDLDTLTREQVAGWEPGQTLLLSGKMLTGRDAAHKRIADMLANGQPLPVDFTNRVIYYVGPVDPVRDEVVGPAGPTTATRMDKFTEMMLAQTGLISMIGKAERGPVAIDAIKKHKAAYLMAVGGAAYLVSKAIRGSRVVAFEDLGMEAIYEFEVKDMPVTVAVDSNGTSVHQTGPKEWQARIGKISIAAA
;
A
#
# COMPACT_ATOMS: atom_id res chain seq x y z
N MET A 1 22.10 34.34 -5.92
CA MET A 1 21.88 33.97 -4.50
C MET A 1 20.40 34.10 -4.25
N THR A 2 19.79 32.98 -3.91
CA THR A 2 18.35 32.87 -3.71
C THR A 2 18.08 32.76 -2.22
N VAL A 3 17.16 33.57 -1.71
CA VAL A 3 16.73 33.50 -0.32
C VAL A 3 15.42 32.73 -0.28
N ILE A 4 15.41 31.58 0.42
CA ILE A 4 14.21 30.80 0.67
C ILE A 4 13.75 31.09 2.09
N LYS A 5 12.48 31.49 2.27
CA LYS A 5 11.94 31.75 3.60
C LYS A 5 11.60 30.44 4.30
N GLN A 6 11.78 30.42 5.61
CA GLN A 6 11.42 29.28 6.46
C GLN A 6 9.98 28.80 6.23
N GLU A 7 9.03 29.74 6.20
CA GLU A 7 7.61 29.42 6.02
C GLU A 7 7.30 28.88 4.61
N ASP A 8 8.03 29.31 3.58
CA ASP A 8 7.81 28.83 2.21
C ASP A 8 8.09 27.31 2.12
N LEU A 9 9.16 26.83 2.75
CA LEU A 9 9.47 25.40 2.81
C LEU A 9 8.46 24.63 3.67
N ILE A 10 8.13 25.13 4.86
CA ILE A 10 7.18 24.49 5.77
C ILE A 10 5.83 24.28 5.08
N GLN A 11 5.28 25.35 4.49
CA GLN A 11 3.98 25.31 3.83
C GLN A 11 4.02 24.42 2.58
N SER A 12 5.08 24.48 1.77
CA SER A 12 5.22 23.62 0.58
C SER A 12 5.24 22.13 0.93
N ILE A 13 5.88 21.73 2.03
CA ILE A 13 5.87 20.34 2.50
C ILE A 13 4.46 19.93 2.96
N ALA A 14 3.78 20.79 3.73
CA ALA A 14 2.42 20.54 4.21
C ALA A 14 1.43 20.38 3.03
N ASP A 15 1.50 21.29 2.06
CA ASP A 15 0.67 21.27 0.86
C ASP A 15 0.96 20.05 -0.01
N ALA A 16 2.23 19.68 -0.17
CA ALA A 16 2.63 18.47 -0.90
C ALA A 16 2.07 17.20 -0.26
N LEU A 17 2.13 17.07 1.07
CA LEU A 17 1.60 15.91 1.78
C LEU A 17 0.08 15.82 1.69
N GLN A 18 -0.62 16.94 1.78
CA GLN A 18 -2.07 17.00 1.56
C GLN A 18 -2.41 16.62 0.12
N TYR A 19 -1.73 17.22 -0.86
CA TYR A 19 -1.90 16.94 -2.29
C TYR A 19 -1.76 15.45 -2.61
N ILE A 20 -0.66 14.81 -2.21
CA ILE A 20 -0.41 13.39 -2.50
C ILE A 20 -1.28 12.45 -1.66
N SER A 21 -1.98 12.95 -0.64
CA SER A 21 -2.88 12.11 0.14
C SER A 21 -4.09 11.68 -0.68
N TYR A 22 -4.62 12.56 -1.54
CA TYR A 22 -5.85 12.35 -2.30
C TYR A 22 -5.70 12.42 -3.83
N TYR A 23 -4.59 12.94 -4.36
CA TYR A 23 -4.28 12.86 -5.79
C TYR A 23 -3.20 11.81 -6.07
N HIS A 24 -3.51 10.88 -6.97
CA HIS A 24 -2.48 10.08 -7.61
C HIS A 24 -1.76 10.91 -8.69
N PRO A 25 -0.48 10.60 -8.96
CA PRO A 25 0.18 11.04 -10.18
C PRO A 25 -0.59 10.63 -11.44
N LEU A 26 -0.59 11.50 -12.45
CA LEU A 26 -1.35 11.34 -13.69
C LEU A 26 -0.89 10.11 -14.50
N ASP A 27 0.42 9.93 -14.57
CA ASP A 27 1.09 8.78 -15.19
C ASP A 27 0.69 7.45 -14.53
N TYR A 28 0.52 7.43 -13.20
CA TYR A 28 0.01 6.26 -12.46
C TYR A 28 -1.42 5.91 -12.87
N ILE A 29 -2.35 6.86 -12.87
CA ILE A 29 -3.75 6.56 -13.23
C ILE A 29 -3.89 6.16 -14.69
N GLN A 30 -3.08 6.73 -15.59
CA GLN A 30 -3.07 6.36 -17.01
C GLN A 30 -2.47 4.96 -17.22
N ALA A 31 -1.36 4.64 -16.55
CA ALA A 31 -0.75 3.31 -16.63
C ALA A 31 -1.69 2.23 -16.06
N LEU A 32 -2.35 2.53 -14.94
CA LEU A 32 -3.33 1.64 -14.34
C LEU A 32 -4.58 1.48 -15.23
N GLY A 33 -5.02 2.55 -15.90
CA GLY A 33 -6.09 2.51 -16.90
C GLY A 33 -5.77 1.59 -18.09
N ARG A 34 -4.56 1.70 -18.66
CA ARG A 34 -4.10 0.77 -19.71
C ARG A 34 -4.03 -0.68 -19.22
N ALA A 35 -3.59 -0.89 -17.98
CA ALA A 35 -3.59 -2.22 -17.36
C ALA A 35 -5.02 -2.77 -17.22
N TYR A 36 -5.99 -1.95 -16.79
CA TYR A 36 -7.40 -2.32 -16.70
C TYR A 36 -7.99 -2.76 -18.05
N GLU A 37 -7.73 -2.00 -19.11
CA GLU A 37 -8.23 -2.29 -20.45
C GLU A 37 -7.71 -3.63 -20.97
N ARG A 38 -6.41 -3.90 -20.76
CA ARG A 38 -5.73 -5.13 -21.20
C ARG A 38 -6.04 -6.34 -20.33
N GLU A 39 -6.36 -6.15 -19.04
CA GLU A 39 -6.53 -7.24 -18.08
C GLU A 39 -7.65 -8.20 -18.50
N GLN A 40 -7.33 -9.50 -18.44
CA GLN A 40 -8.18 -10.60 -18.83
C GLN A 40 -8.66 -11.42 -17.61
N SER A 41 -7.96 -11.32 -16.47
CA SER A 41 -8.38 -11.93 -15.21
C SER A 41 -9.54 -11.15 -14.62
N PRO A 42 -10.74 -11.75 -14.45
CA PRO A 42 -11.88 -11.04 -13.85
C PRO A 42 -11.55 -10.49 -12.46
N ALA A 43 -10.86 -11.29 -11.64
CA ALA A 43 -10.50 -10.90 -10.28
C ALA A 43 -9.47 -9.76 -10.25
N ALA A 44 -8.43 -9.81 -11.09
CA ALA A 44 -7.46 -8.73 -11.16
C ALA A 44 -8.06 -7.46 -11.78
N LYS A 45 -8.92 -7.61 -12.80
CA LYS A 45 -9.60 -6.49 -13.47
C LYS A 45 -10.54 -5.75 -12.51
N ASP A 46 -11.30 -6.50 -11.72
CA ASP A 46 -12.15 -5.95 -10.66
C ASP A 46 -11.32 -5.19 -9.60
N ALA A 47 -10.20 -5.77 -9.15
CA ALA A 47 -9.32 -5.09 -8.19
C ALA A 47 -8.75 -3.78 -8.75
N ILE A 48 -8.32 -3.75 -10.01
CA ILE A 48 -7.87 -2.52 -10.67
C ILE A 48 -9.00 -1.50 -10.76
N ALA A 49 -10.22 -1.93 -11.11
CA ALA A 49 -11.38 -1.05 -11.19
C ALA A 49 -11.74 -0.39 -9.85
N GLN A 50 -11.66 -1.16 -8.75
CA GLN A 50 -11.82 -0.62 -7.40
C GLN A 50 -10.75 0.41 -7.04
N ILE A 51 -9.48 0.19 -7.41
CA ILE A 51 -8.38 1.15 -7.17
C ILE A 51 -8.61 2.44 -7.97
N LEU A 52 -8.97 2.35 -9.26
CA LEU A 52 -9.24 3.52 -10.10
C LEU A 52 -10.45 4.32 -9.59
N THR A 53 -11.52 3.63 -9.20
CA THR A 53 -12.72 4.25 -8.64
C THR A 53 -12.42 4.93 -7.32
N ASN A 54 -11.69 4.25 -6.42
CA ASN A 54 -11.22 4.83 -5.17
C ASN A 54 -10.36 6.09 -5.42
N SER A 55 -9.41 6.01 -6.36
CA SER A 55 -8.55 7.14 -6.75
C SER A 55 -9.38 8.37 -7.12
N ARG A 56 -10.38 8.20 -7.99
CA ARG A 56 -11.28 9.28 -8.40
C ARG A 56 -12.09 9.83 -7.23
N MET A 57 -12.68 8.95 -6.42
CA MET A 57 -13.43 9.33 -5.23
C MET A 57 -12.58 10.15 -4.24
N CYS A 58 -11.30 9.79 -4.09
CA CYS A 58 -10.35 10.52 -3.24
C CYS A 58 -10.09 11.93 -3.78
N ALA A 59 -9.83 12.05 -5.08
CA ALA A 59 -9.61 13.32 -5.76
C ALA A 59 -10.80 14.28 -5.62
N GLU A 60 -12.03 13.76 -5.76
CA GLU A 60 -13.27 14.53 -5.61
C GLU A 60 -13.59 14.85 -4.14
N GLY A 61 -13.46 13.85 -3.26
CA GLY A 61 -13.80 13.98 -1.84
C GLY A 61 -12.74 14.66 -0.98
N ARG A 62 -11.53 14.85 -1.52
CA ARG A 62 -10.32 15.29 -0.80
C ARG A 62 -10.05 14.45 0.45
N ARG A 63 -10.04 13.13 0.27
CA ARG A 63 -9.78 12.14 1.33
C ARG A 63 -8.69 11.16 0.94
N PRO A 64 -7.93 10.62 1.91
CA PRO A 64 -6.75 9.82 1.61
C PRO A 64 -7.05 8.56 0.79
N ILE A 65 -6.23 8.31 -0.23
CA ILE A 65 -6.26 7.12 -1.09
C ILE A 65 -6.22 5.82 -0.29
N CYS A 66 -5.43 5.82 0.79
CA CYS A 66 -5.16 4.65 1.62
C CYS A 66 -5.26 5.04 3.09
N GLN A 67 -5.74 4.11 3.92
CA GLN A 67 -5.78 4.29 5.37
C GLN A 67 -4.39 4.41 5.99
N ASP A 68 -3.39 3.79 5.36
CA ASP A 68 -1.99 3.99 5.69
C ASP A 68 -1.45 5.20 4.93
N THR A 69 -1.58 6.37 5.54
CA THR A 69 -1.06 7.64 4.99
C THR A 69 0.46 7.68 4.92
N GLY A 70 1.16 6.72 5.54
CA GLY A 70 2.56 6.39 5.25
C GLY A 70 3.60 7.12 6.10
N ILE A 71 4.84 6.68 5.96
CA ILE A 71 6.04 7.31 6.50
C ILE A 71 6.46 8.39 5.50
N VAL A 72 6.75 9.61 5.98
CA VAL A 72 7.24 10.66 5.07
C VAL A 72 8.72 10.45 4.78
N THR A 73 9.05 10.37 3.50
CA THR A 73 10.42 10.37 3.00
C THR A 73 10.63 11.59 2.11
N VAL A 74 11.71 12.34 2.35
CA VAL A 74 12.01 13.57 1.61
C VAL A 74 13.42 13.49 1.04
N PHE A 75 13.55 13.68 -0.26
CA PHE A 75 14.84 13.91 -0.92
C PHE A 75 14.97 15.40 -1.21
N VAL A 76 16.07 16.00 -0.76
CA VAL A 76 16.30 17.44 -0.82
C VAL A 76 17.64 17.70 -1.50
N LYS A 77 17.62 18.37 -2.64
CA LYS A 77 18.83 18.90 -3.28
C LYS A 77 18.95 20.39 -2.96
N VAL A 78 20.00 20.75 -2.22
CA VAL A 78 20.25 22.11 -1.77
C VAL A 78 21.29 22.75 -2.67
N GLY A 79 20.87 23.75 -3.45
CA GLY A 79 21.77 24.61 -4.21
C GLY A 79 22.78 25.31 -3.29
N MET A 80 24.07 25.29 -3.65
CA MET A 80 25.15 25.94 -2.90
C MET A 80 24.94 27.46 -2.69
N ASP A 81 24.14 28.11 -3.54
CA ASP A 81 23.83 29.54 -3.48
C ASP A 81 22.49 29.86 -2.81
N VAL A 82 21.83 28.87 -2.19
CA VAL A 82 20.62 29.04 -1.36
C VAL A 82 20.99 29.65 -0.01
N ARG A 83 20.21 30.64 0.42
CA ARG A 83 20.31 31.32 1.73
C ARG A 83 18.98 31.22 2.48
N TRP A 84 19.06 31.28 3.81
CA TRP A 84 17.95 31.13 4.74
C TRP A 84 17.88 32.33 5.69
N ASP A 85 17.68 33.52 5.14
CA ASP A 85 17.75 34.77 5.91
C ASP A 85 16.62 34.82 6.96
N GLY A 86 16.99 35.05 8.21
CA GLY A 86 16.05 35.14 9.33
C GLY A 86 15.41 33.81 9.75
N ALA A 87 15.84 32.67 9.18
CA ALA A 87 15.38 31.36 9.61
C ALA A 87 15.85 31.05 11.04
N THR A 88 14.95 30.55 11.87
CA THR A 88 15.21 30.13 13.25
C THR A 88 15.28 28.61 13.39
N MET A 89 14.81 27.87 12.39
CA MET A 89 14.78 26.41 12.33
C MET A 89 15.91 25.88 11.44
N SER A 90 16.37 24.65 11.70
CA SER A 90 17.15 23.92 10.70
C SER A 90 16.23 23.48 9.54
N VAL A 91 16.78 23.22 8.35
CA VAL A 91 15.99 22.68 7.22
C VAL A 91 15.25 21.38 7.61
N THR A 92 15.87 20.55 8.43
CA THR A 92 15.26 19.34 9.01
C THR A 92 14.03 19.67 9.86
N ASP A 93 14.12 20.68 10.72
CA ASP A 93 13.00 21.10 11.58
C ASP A 93 11.87 21.74 10.75
N MET A 94 12.21 22.51 9.72
CA MET A 94 11.23 23.06 8.78
C MET A 94 10.45 21.96 8.07
N ILE A 95 11.13 20.93 7.56
CA ILE A 95 10.48 19.79 6.90
C ILE A 95 9.58 19.04 7.89
N ASN A 96 10.06 18.78 9.11
CA ASN A 96 9.25 18.09 10.12
C ASN A 96 8.05 18.92 10.60
N GLU A 97 8.18 20.24 10.64
CA GLU A 97 7.05 21.13 10.93
C GLU A 97 6.03 21.11 9.78
N GLY A 98 6.48 21.10 8.53
CA GLY A 98 5.61 20.89 7.37
C GLY A 98 4.90 19.53 7.42
N VAL A 99 5.60 18.47 7.83
CA VAL A 99 5.01 17.14 8.04
C VAL A 99 3.93 17.18 9.11
N ARG A 100 4.21 17.78 10.27
CA ARG A 100 3.25 17.92 11.36
C ARG A 100 2.00 18.66 10.90
N ARG A 101 2.16 19.82 10.24
CA ARG A 101 1.03 20.62 9.72
C ARG A 101 0.24 19.86 8.67
N GLY A 102 0.93 19.18 7.75
CA GLY A 102 0.31 18.35 6.73
C GLY A 102 -0.51 17.20 7.32
N TYR A 103 -0.01 16.50 8.34
CA TYR A 103 -0.73 15.37 8.95
C TYR A 103 -1.87 15.78 9.89
N THR A 104 -1.75 16.95 10.52
CA THR A 104 -2.75 17.48 11.47
C THR A 104 -3.71 18.49 10.85
N HIS A 105 -3.74 18.59 9.51
CA HIS A 105 -4.62 19.51 8.80
C HIS A 105 -6.10 19.25 9.15
N PRO A 106 -6.84 20.24 9.70
CA PRO A 106 -8.16 20.01 10.30
C PRO A 106 -9.20 19.48 9.32
N ASP A 107 -9.16 19.92 8.06
CA ASP A 107 -10.13 19.50 7.04
C ASP A 107 -9.83 18.13 6.42
N ASN A 108 -8.65 17.56 6.68
CA ASN A 108 -8.19 16.30 6.13
C ASN A 108 -7.07 15.70 7.00
N VAL A 109 -7.44 15.34 8.23
CA VAL A 109 -6.52 14.70 9.18
C VAL A 109 -6.04 13.38 8.58
N LEU A 110 -4.71 13.21 8.55
CA LEU A 110 -4.06 12.00 8.07
C LEU A 110 -3.72 11.08 9.25
N ARG A 111 -3.47 9.80 8.99
CA ARG A 111 -3.20 8.84 10.05
C ARG A 111 -1.73 8.86 10.48
N ALA A 112 -1.45 9.36 11.69
CA ALA A 112 -0.13 9.24 12.29
C ALA A 112 0.24 7.76 12.55
N SER A 113 1.32 7.31 11.92
CA SER A 113 1.76 5.90 11.88
C SER A 113 3.19 5.69 12.42
N ILE A 114 3.88 6.76 12.85
CA ILE A 114 5.22 6.68 13.44
C ILE A 114 5.12 6.37 14.94
N VAL A 115 6.04 5.51 15.40
CA VAL A 115 6.17 5.13 16.80
C VAL A 115 7.57 5.44 17.33
N ASN A 116 7.65 5.83 18.60
CA ASN A 116 8.90 6.12 19.30
C ASN A 116 8.81 5.63 20.76
N PRO A 117 9.81 4.90 21.29
CA PRO A 117 10.93 4.27 20.58
C PRO A 117 10.47 3.17 19.60
N PRO A 118 11.28 2.80 18.60
CA PRO A 118 10.94 1.73 17.65
C PRO A 118 10.90 0.34 18.30
N GLU A 119 11.46 0.17 19.50
CA GLU A 119 11.45 -1.08 20.27
C GLU A 119 11.00 -0.83 21.71
N GLY A 120 10.35 -1.81 22.36
CA GLY A 120 9.76 -1.63 23.68
C GLY A 120 8.40 -0.90 23.63
N ALA A 121 8.34 0.33 24.15
CA ALA A 121 7.07 1.01 24.41
C ALA A 121 6.29 1.43 23.15
N ARG A 122 6.98 1.64 22.01
CA ARG A 122 6.37 1.90 20.68
C ARG A 122 5.19 2.89 20.70
N LYS A 123 5.34 4.03 21.38
CA LYS A 123 4.26 5.03 21.51
C LYS A 123 4.10 5.80 20.21
N ASN A 124 2.86 5.99 19.75
CA ASN A 124 2.57 6.78 18.55
C ASN A 124 2.97 8.24 18.76
N THR A 125 3.60 8.88 17.76
CA THR A 125 4.04 10.28 17.82
C THR A 125 2.91 11.29 17.60
N ARG A 126 1.76 10.83 17.10
CA ARG A 126 0.50 11.56 16.88
C ARG A 126 0.53 12.64 15.79
N ASP A 127 1.71 12.98 15.28
CA ASP A 127 1.89 13.93 14.17
C ASP A 127 2.67 13.35 12.98
N ASN A 128 2.96 12.04 13.02
CA ASN A 128 3.72 11.31 12.01
C ASN A 128 5.17 11.78 11.80
N THR A 129 5.71 12.59 12.72
CA THR A 129 7.12 12.96 12.73
C THR A 129 7.95 11.95 13.56
N PRO A 130 9.27 11.85 13.33
CA PRO A 130 10.04 12.54 12.30
C PRO A 130 9.93 11.89 10.90
N ALA A 131 10.10 12.71 9.86
CA ALA A 131 10.31 12.25 8.49
C ALA A 131 11.71 11.66 8.30
N VAL A 132 11.86 10.80 7.29
CA VAL A 132 13.16 10.30 6.80
C VAL A 132 13.67 11.26 5.72
N ILE A 133 14.75 11.98 5.98
CA ILE A 133 15.22 13.07 5.10
C ILE A 133 16.62 12.75 4.55
N HIS A 134 16.77 12.87 3.23
CA HIS A 134 18.03 12.68 2.52
C HIS A 134 18.43 14.00 1.86
N TYR A 135 19.65 14.45 2.11
CA TYR A 135 20.19 15.70 1.57
C TYR A 135 21.28 15.42 0.54
N GLU A 136 21.28 16.21 -0.53
CA GLU A 136 22.37 16.33 -1.50
C GLU A 136 22.71 17.81 -1.68
N ILE A 137 23.99 18.18 -1.60
CA ILE A 137 24.43 19.55 -1.89
C ILE A 137 24.83 19.61 -3.37
N VAL A 138 24.23 20.53 -4.11
CA VAL A 138 24.40 20.63 -5.57
C VAL A 138 24.75 22.06 -6.00
N PRO A 139 25.42 22.27 -7.15
CA PRO A 139 25.59 23.60 -7.71
C PRO A 139 24.24 24.28 -8.01
N GLY A 140 24.22 25.62 -7.98
CA GLY A 140 23.04 26.43 -8.30
C GLY A 140 22.38 27.06 -7.08
N ASP A 141 21.24 27.70 -7.30
CA ASP A 141 20.57 28.59 -6.35
C ASP A 141 19.11 28.20 -6.06
N LYS A 142 18.78 26.92 -6.26
CA LYS A 142 17.43 26.38 -6.04
C LYS A 142 17.45 25.28 -4.99
N LEU A 143 16.30 25.07 -4.35
CA LEU A 143 16.03 23.91 -3.51
C LEU A 143 15.06 22.99 -4.25
N ASP A 144 15.52 21.81 -4.65
CA ASP A 144 14.67 20.77 -5.24
C ASP A 144 14.22 19.82 -4.14
N VAL A 145 12.91 19.56 -4.06
CA VAL A 145 12.32 18.72 -3.02
C VAL A 145 11.41 17.69 -3.67
N GLN A 146 11.66 16.43 -3.35
CA GLN A 146 10.78 15.31 -3.66
C GLN A 146 10.23 14.76 -2.34
N VAL A 147 8.92 14.87 -2.16
CA VAL A 147 8.21 14.35 -0.99
C VAL A 147 7.47 13.08 -1.38
N ALA A 148 7.57 12.05 -0.55
CA ALA A 148 6.82 10.81 -0.70
C ALA A 148 6.18 10.38 0.62
N ALA A 149 4.98 9.81 0.52
CA ALA A 149 4.28 9.23 1.66
C ALA A 149 4.21 7.70 1.52
N LYS A 150 5.19 7.01 2.11
CA LYS A 150 5.43 5.58 1.85
C LYS A 150 4.67 4.68 2.81
N GLY A 151 3.72 3.90 2.28
CA GLY A 151 2.95 2.97 3.11
C GLY A 151 3.83 1.86 3.69
N GLY A 152 3.69 1.58 4.99
CA GLY A 152 4.50 0.57 5.70
C GLY A 152 4.32 -0.83 5.13
N GLY A 153 3.16 -1.13 4.53
CA GLY A 153 2.92 -2.39 3.82
C GLY A 153 3.84 -2.61 2.62
N SER A 154 4.19 -1.55 1.89
CA SER A 154 5.17 -1.61 0.78
C SER A 154 6.61 -1.52 1.28
N GLU A 155 6.85 -0.69 2.30
CA GLU A 155 8.17 -0.53 2.92
C GLU A 155 8.75 -1.86 3.41
N ASN A 156 7.92 -2.63 4.12
CA ASN A 156 8.31 -3.91 4.73
C ASN A 156 8.59 -5.02 3.69
N LYS A 157 8.32 -4.76 2.41
CA LYS A 157 8.61 -5.69 1.30
C LYS A 157 9.95 -5.39 0.61
N SER A 158 10.69 -4.39 1.08
CA SER A 158 12.05 -4.11 0.61
C SER A 158 12.96 -5.34 0.78
N LYS A 159 13.77 -5.63 -0.23
CA LYS A 159 14.78 -6.70 -0.20
C LYS A 159 16.12 -6.16 -0.65
N PHE A 160 17.17 -6.70 -0.06
CA PHE A 160 18.55 -6.35 -0.35
C PHE A 160 19.38 -7.63 -0.45
N ALA A 161 20.37 -7.62 -1.34
CA ALA A 161 21.37 -8.67 -1.42
C ALA A 161 22.74 -8.10 -1.83
N MET A 162 23.79 -8.78 -1.41
CA MET A 162 25.13 -8.65 -1.98
C MET A 162 25.30 -9.79 -2.98
N LEU A 163 25.12 -9.49 -4.26
CA LEU A 163 25.35 -10.48 -5.32
C LEU A 163 26.83 -10.63 -5.62
N ASN A 164 27.24 -11.80 -6.10
CA ASN A 164 28.55 -11.95 -6.72
C ASN A 164 28.57 -11.16 -8.05
N PRO A 165 29.74 -10.68 -8.49
CA PRO A 165 29.88 -9.99 -9.77
C PRO A 165 29.35 -10.79 -10.98
N SER A 166 29.39 -12.12 -10.92
CA SER A 166 28.88 -13.03 -11.96
C SER A 166 27.38 -13.32 -11.88
N ASP A 167 26.71 -13.00 -10.77
CA ASP A 167 25.31 -13.38 -10.57
C ASP A 167 24.37 -12.52 -11.45
N SER A 168 23.29 -13.15 -11.91
CA SER A 168 22.23 -12.53 -12.72
C SER A 168 21.29 -11.70 -11.83
N ILE A 169 21.14 -10.42 -12.20
CA ILE A 169 20.16 -9.53 -11.57
C ILE A 169 18.75 -10.00 -11.86
N VAL A 170 18.49 -10.42 -13.10
CA VAL A 170 17.17 -10.89 -13.54
C VAL A 170 16.73 -12.10 -12.74
N ASP A 171 17.60 -13.10 -12.57
CA ASP A 171 17.26 -14.32 -11.83
C ASP A 171 17.00 -14.00 -10.35
N TRP A 172 17.79 -13.10 -9.77
CA TRP A 172 17.55 -12.65 -8.40
C TRP A 172 16.21 -11.94 -8.26
N VAL A 173 15.84 -11.03 -9.17
CA VAL A 173 14.55 -10.33 -9.16
C VAL A 173 13.40 -11.33 -9.31
N LEU A 174 13.46 -12.24 -10.29
CA LEU A 174 12.39 -13.23 -10.53
C LEU A 174 12.22 -14.23 -9.39
N LYS A 175 13.30 -14.55 -8.67
CA LYS A 175 13.21 -15.32 -7.42
C LYS A 175 12.63 -14.49 -6.27
N THR A 176 12.93 -13.20 -6.23
CA THR A 176 12.61 -12.32 -5.10
C THR A 176 11.17 -11.81 -5.12
N VAL A 177 10.64 -11.41 -6.28
CA VAL A 177 9.29 -10.83 -6.39
C VAL A 177 8.19 -11.75 -5.85
N PRO A 178 8.16 -13.07 -6.15
CA PRO A 178 7.18 -13.98 -5.55
C PRO A 178 7.22 -14.02 -4.02
N MET A 179 8.41 -13.92 -3.42
CA MET A 179 8.57 -13.92 -1.96
C MET A 179 8.09 -12.62 -1.30
N MET A 180 7.93 -11.53 -2.07
CA MET A 180 7.34 -10.30 -1.56
C MET A 180 5.82 -10.43 -1.37
N GLY A 181 5.18 -11.38 -2.06
CA GLY A 181 3.73 -11.62 -1.99
C GLY A 181 2.89 -10.41 -2.41
N ALA A 182 1.60 -10.43 -2.09
CA ALA A 182 0.66 -9.36 -2.44
C ALA A 182 0.56 -8.26 -1.37
N GLY A 183 1.33 -8.37 -0.27
CA GLY A 183 1.27 -7.44 0.87
C GLY A 183 1.52 -5.96 0.53
N TRP A 184 2.17 -5.68 -0.60
CA TRP A 184 2.44 -4.34 -1.12
C TRP A 184 1.38 -3.83 -2.10
N CYS A 185 0.23 -4.52 -2.26
CA CYS A 185 -0.89 -4.08 -3.11
C CYS A 185 -0.52 -3.80 -4.57
N PRO A 186 -0.07 -4.81 -5.34
CA PRO A 186 0.06 -4.68 -6.79
C PRO A 186 -1.32 -4.39 -7.45
N PRO A 187 -1.35 -3.76 -8.64
CA PRO A 187 -0.20 -3.37 -9.43
C PRO A 187 0.36 -2.01 -9.00
N GLY A 188 1.69 -1.92 -9.04
CA GLY A 188 2.43 -0.70 -8.75
C GLY A 188 3.79 -0.74 -9.43
N MET A 189 4.83 -0.16 -8.84
CA MET A 189 6.17 -0.11 -9.46
C MET A 189 7.19 -0.90 -8.66
N LEU A 190 8.28 -1.31 -9.30
CA LEU A 190 9.48 -1.80 -8.61
C LEU A 190 10.60 -0.79 -8.78
N GLY A 191 11.15 -0.28 -7.69
CA GLY A 191 12.37 0.51 -7.68
C GLY A 191 13.55 -0.37 -7.36
N ILE A 192 14.59 -0.32 -8.18
CA ILE A 192 15.77 -1.17 -8.06
C ILE A 192 17.02 -0.28 -8.03
N GLY A 193 17.86 -0.49 -7.03
CA GLY A 193 19.15 0.17 -6.90
C GLY A 193 20.27 -0.84 -7.11
N ILE A 194 21.21 -0.54 -8.00
CA ILE A 194 22.31 -1.45 -8.36
C ILE A 194 23.65 -0.76 -8.16
N GLY A 195 24.56 -1.40 -7.43
CA GLY A 195 25.92 -0.90 -7.22
C GLY A 195 26.03 0.09 -6.06
N GLY A 196 27.13 0.87 -6.03
CA GLY A 196 27.53 1.63 -4.85
C GLY A 196 27.93 0.73 -3.67
N THR A 197 27.50 1.12 -2.48
CA THR A 197 27.54 0.35 -1.23
C THR A 197 26.14 -0.14 -0.86
N ALA A 198 26.01 -0.92 0.21
CA ALA A 198 24.73 -1.51 0.62
C ALA A 198 23.63 -0.45 0.81
N GLU A 199 23.93 0.60 1.58
CA GLU A 199 23.05 1.72 1.87
C GLU A 199 22.74 2.55 0.63
N LYS A 200 23.70 2.76 -0.28
CA LYS A 200 23.46 3.50 -1.53
C LYS A 200 22.53 2.75 -2.47
N ALA A 201 22.65 1.42 -2.58
CA ALA A 201 21.72 0.60 -3.36
C ALA A 201 20.29 0.71 -2.84
N VAL A 202 20.09 0.61 -1.52
CA VAL A 202 18.75 0.77 -0.91
C VAL A 202 18.19 2.18 -1.13
N LEU A 203 19.02 3.21 -0.96
CA LEU A 203 18.62 4.60 -1.19
C LEU A 203 18.22 4.84 -2.65
N MET A 204 19.03 4.39 -3.61
CA MET A 204 18.74 4.50 -5.04
C MET A 204 17.47 3.74 -5.44
N ALA A 205 17.24 2.55 -4.87
CA ALA A 205 16.00 1.81 -5.10
C ALA A 205 14.78 2.61 -4.64
N LYS A 206 14.90 3.35 -3.53
CA LYS A 206 13.83 4.22 -3.03
C LYS A 206 13.64 5.45 -3.91
N GLU A 207 14.72 6.14 -4.22
CA GLU A 207 14.73 7.39 -4.99
C GLU A 207 14.18 7.16 -6.41
N SER A 208 14.53 6.04 -7.05
CA SER A 208 14.05 5.70 -8.40
C SER A 208 12.52 5.61 -8.51
N LEU A 209 11.80 5.39 -7.40
CA LEU A 209 10.34 5.33 -7.39
C LEU A 209 9.65 6.70 -7.54
N MET A 210 10.43 7.77 -7.51
CA MET A 210 9.96 9.14 -7.73
C MET A 210 9.87 9.47 -9.23
N ASP A 211 10.49 8.67 -10.10
CA ASP A 211 10.48 8.89 -11.55
C ASP A 211 9.11 8.59 -12.18
N PRO A 212 8.73 9.33 -13.24
CA PRO A 212 7.42 9.19 -13.89
C PRO A 212 7.28 7.85 -14.59
N ILE A 213 6.10 7.23 -14.60
CA ILE A 213 5.84 5.96 -15.31
C ILE A 213 5.90 6.15 -16.84
N ASP A 214 6.91 5.54 -17.45
CA ASP A 214 7.27 5.76 -18.87
C ASP A 214 7.64 4.47 -19.62
N ILE A 215 7.47 3.29 -19.01
CA ILE A 215 7.94 2.02 -19.61
C ILE A 215 7.36 1.75 -21.00
N GLN A 216 6.12 2.17 -21.28
CA GLN A 216 5.51 1.95 -22.59
C GLN A 216 6.19 2.80 -23.67
N ASP A 217 6.63 4.01 -23.32
CA ASP A 217 7.39 4.87 -24.24
C ASP A 217 8.79 4.31 -24.47
N VAL A 218 9.41 3.74 -23.42
CA VAL A 218 10.70 3.02 -23.52
C VAL A 218 10.59 1.81 -24.45
N ILE A 219 9.54 1.01 -24.33
CA ILE A 219 9.28 -0.14 -25.21
C ILE A 219 9.09 0.33 -26.66
N ALA A 220 8.19 1.30 -26.88
CA ALA A 220 7.84 1.76 -28.23
C ALA A 220 9.04 2.37 -28.98
N ARG A 221 9.90 3.11 -28.29
CA ARG A 221 11.09 3.73 -28.91
C ARG A 221 12.32 2.82 -28.94
N GLY A 222 12.30 1.73 -28.18
CA GLY A 222 13.46 0.87 -27.91
C GLY A 222 14.39 1.40 -26.81
N PRO A 223 15.06 0.50 -26.05
CA PRO A 223 15.98 0.89 -24.99
C PRO A 223 17.27 1.50 -25.56
N ARG A 224 17.76 2.57 -24.94
CA ARG A 224 18.96 3.31 -25.37
C ARG A 224 20.24 2.86 -24.66
N ASP A 225 20.10 2.28 -23.48
CA ASP A 225 21.20 1.82 -22.65
C ASP A 225 20.85 0.50 -21.94
N TRP A 226 21.82 -0.01 -21.18
CA TRP A 226 21.67 -1.27 -20.44
C TRP A 226 20.62 -1.17 -19.33
N ILE A 227 20.38 0.02 -18.79
CA ILE A 227 19.38 0.25 -17.72
C ILE A 227 18.00 0.09 -18.32
N GLU A 228 17.69 0.80 -19.40
CA GLU A 228 16.41 0.72 -20.10
C GLU A 228 16.16 -0.70 -20.64
N ALA A 229 17.19 -1.37 -21.18
CA ALA A 229 17.07 -2.75 -21.62
C ALA A 229 16.69 -3.69 -20.46
N LEU A 230 17.35 -3.53 -19.30
CA LEU A 230 17.04 -4.31 -18.10
C LEU A 230 15.66 -3.96 -17.53
N ARG A 231 15.22 -2.70 -17.58
CA ARG A 231 13.87 -2.27 -17.17
C ARG A 231 12.80 -3.00 -18.00
N VAL A 232 12.94 -3.02 -19.32
CA VAL A 232 12.01 -3.70 -20.23
C VAL A 232 12.00 -5.21 -19.95
N GLU A 233 13.17 -5.84 -19.89
CA GLU A 233 13.28 -7.28 -19.61
C GLU A 233 12.62 -7.66 -18.27
N LEU A 234 12.87 -6.89 -17.21
CA LEU A 234 12.27 -7.14 -15.91
C LEU A 234 10.77 -6.88 -15.90
N HIS A 235 10.29 -5.82 -16.57
CA HIS A 235 8.86 -5.52 -16.68
C HIS A 235 8.09 -6.70 -17.31
N GLU A 236 8.59 -7.21 -18.43
CA GLU A 236 8.00 -8.35 -19.13
C GLU A 236 8.05 -9.61 -18.27
N LYS A 237 9.24 -9.99 -17.78
CA LYS A 237 9.42 -11.25 -17.04
C LYS A 237 8.71 -11.26 -15.70
N VAL A 238 8.63 -10.13 -14.99
CA VAL A 238 7.88 -10.04 -13.72
C VAL A 238 6.39 -10.18 -13.97
N ASN A 239 5.84 -9.53 -15.00
CA ASN A 239 4.42 -9.69 -15.33
C ASN A 239 4.12 -11.12 -15.82
N ALA A 240 5.05 -11.78 -16.51
CA ALA A 240 4.94 -13.17 -16.91
C ALA A 240 4.95 -14.19 -15.74
N LEU A 241 5.27 -13.78 -14.51
CA LEU A 241 5.08 -14.61 -13.31
C LEU A 241 3.59 -14.86 -13.01
N GLY A 242 2.68 -14.10 -13.63
CA GLY A 242 1.24 -14.27 -13.50
C GLY A 242 0.68 -13.87 -12.14
N ILE A 243 1.45 -13.23 -11.26
CA ILE A 243 1.01 -12.83 -9.89
C ILE A 243 -0.24 -11.95 -9.96
N GLY A 244 -0.24 -10.95 -10.84
CA GLY A 244 -1.39 -10.09 -11.13
C GLY A 244 -1.73 -9.09 -10.03
N ALA A 245 -2.77 -8.30 -10.28
CA ALA A 245 -3.27 -7.32 -9.32
C ALA A 245 -3.70 -8.01 -8.02
N GLN A 246 -3.29 -7.45 -6.88
CA GLN A 246 -3.51 -7.98 -5.53
C GLN A 246 -3.03 -9.43 -5.31
N GLY A 247 -2.23 -10.02 -6.22
CA GLY A 247 -1.83 -11.43 -6.16
C GLY A 247 -2.92 -12.42 -6.54
N LEU A 248 -3.96 -11.97 -7.25
CA LEU A 248 -5.13 -12.77 -7.63
C LEU A 248 -4.93 -13.61 -8.90
N GLY A 249 -3.77 -13.50 -9.55
CA GLY A 249 -3.59 -14.01 -10.90
C GLY A 249 -4.02 -12.99 -11.95
N GLY A 250 -3.15 -12.65 -12.90
CA GLY A 250 -3.48 -11.70 -13.96
C GLY A 250 -2.27 -11.27 -14.77
N LEU A 251 -2.50 -10.35 -15.71
CA LEU A 251 -1.47 -9.85 -16.62
C LEU A 251 -0.57 -8.79 -15.97
N SER A 252 -1.10 -8.01 -15.03
CA SER A 252 -0.38 -6.85 -14.49
C SER A 252 -0.04 -7.01 -13.01
N THR A 253 1.21 -7.33 -12.73
CA THR A 253 1.82 -7.28 -11.39
C THR A 253 2.53 -5.94 -11.16
N VAL A 254 3.21 -5.43 -12.18
CA VAL A 254 3.95 -4.16 -12.18
C VAL A 254 3.55 -3.31 -13.37
N LEU A 255 3.41 -2.01 -13.13
CA LEU A 255 3.15 -0.98 -14.14
C LEU A 255 4.45 -0.45 -14.76
N ASP A 256 5.54 -0.43 -13.98
CA ASP A 256 6.89 -0.02 -14.41
C ASP A 256 7.95 -0.67 -13.50
N VAL A 257 9.17 -0.75 -13.99
CA VAL A 257 10.39 -1.06 -13.22
C VAL A 257 11.33 0.13 -13.36
N LYS A 258 11.68 0.77 -12.25
CA LYS A 258 12.62 1.88 -12.15
C LYS A 258 13.97 1.37 -11.67
N ILE A 259 15.04 1.81 -12.30
CA ILE A 259 16.40 1.36 -11.98
C ILE A 259 17.31 2.58 -11.87
N MET A 260 17.98 2.72 -10.73
CA MET A 260 19.10 3.63 -10.53
C MET A 260 20.35 2.81 -10.26
N ALA A 261 21.49 3.23 -10.82
CA ALA A 261 22.75 2.53 -10.68
C ALA A 261 23.91 3.46 -10.33
N ALA A 262 24.88 2.93 -9.60
CA ALA A 262 26.13 3.60 -9.28
C ALA A 262 27.33 2.66 -9.51
N PRO A 263 28.53 3.21 -9.79
CA PRO A 263 29.76 2.43 -9.74
C PRO A 263 29.89 1.67 -8.43
N THR A 264 30.46 0.46 -8.47
CA THR A 264 30.62 -0.42 -7.31
C THR A 264 32.04 -0.97 -7.25
N HIS A 265 32.45 -1.43 -6.08
CA HIS A 265 33.73 -2.14 -5.92
C HIS A 265 33.72 -3.43 -6.76
N ALA A 266 34.84 -3.78 -7.40
CA ALA A 266 34.93 -4.89 -8.35
C ALA A 266 34.50 -6.26 -7.76
N ALA A 267 34.66 -6.45 -6.45
CA ALA A 267 34.25 -7.66 -5.74
C ALA A 267 32.78 -7.66 -5.26
N SER A 268 32.00 -6.60 -5.55
CA SER A 268 30.68 -6.40 -4.95
C SER A 268 29.65 -5.99 -6.00
N LYS A 269 28.46 -6.61 -5.93
CA LYS A 269 27.27 -6.17 -6.67
C LYS A 269 26.10 -6.00 -5.70
N PRO A 270 26.07 -4.90 -4.90
CA PRO A 270 24.92 -4.57 -4.06
C PRO A 270 23.69 -4.37 -4.92
N ILE A 271 22.56 -4.92 -4.49
CA ILE A 271 21.27 -4.72 -5.13
C ILE A 271 20.18 -4.59 -4.09
N ALA A 272 19.26 -3.66 -4.31
CA ALA A 272 18.03 -3.54 -3.55
C ALA A 272 16.82 -3.47 -4.48
N ILE A 273 15.68 -4.00 -4.03
CA ILE A 273 14.38 -3.87 -4.67
C ILE A 273 13.36 -3.37 -3.63
N ILE A 274 12.64 -2.32 -3.98
CA ILE A 274 11.62 -1.70 -3.14
C ILE A 274 10.36 -1.51 -4.00
N PRO A 275 9.21 -2.09 -3.60
CA PRO A 275 7.99 -1.88 -4.35
C PRO A 275 7.35 -0.53 -4.01
N ASN A 276 6.68 0.08 -4.98
CA ASN A 276 5.67 1.10 -4.77
C ASN A 276 4.28 0.52 -4.92
N CYS A 277 3.43 0.70 -3.92
CA CYS A 277 2.10 0.12 -3.90
C CYS A 277 1.09 0.88 -4.76
N ALA A 278 -0.12 0.33 -4.85
CA ALA A 278 -1.26 1.02 -5.46
C ALA A 278 -1.53 2.42 -4.90
N ALA A 279 -1.16 2.71 -3.65
CA ALA A 279 -1.12 4.07 -3.13
C ALA A 279 0.21 4.76 -3.52
N THR A 280 0.35 5.07 -4.82
CA THR A 280 1.52 5.79 -5.37
C THR A 280 1.39 7.27 -5.04
N ARG A 281 2.25 7.76 -4.15
CA ARG A 281 2.12 9.11 -3.55
C ARG A 281 3.47 9.79 -3.45
N HIS A 282 3.75 10.66 -4.40
CA HIS A 282 4.90 11.57 -4.37
C HIS A 282 4.58 12.86 -5.12
N ALA A 283 5.26 13.94 -4.74
CA ALA A 283 5.16 15.24 -5.38
C ALA A 283 6.54 15.88 -5.39
N HIS A 284 6.85 16.56 -6.50
CA HIS A 284 8.13 17.23 -6.69
C HIS A 284 7.85 18.73 -6.80
N PHE A 285 8.65 19.53 -6.12
CA PHE A 285 8.60 20.97 -6.25
C PHE A 285 9.98 21.58 -6.09
N THR A 286 10.13 22.78 -6.63
CA THR A 286 11.36 23.56 -6.54
C THR A 286 11.04 24.90 -5.90
N LEU A 287 11.87 25.33 -4.95
CA LEU A 287 11.83 26.67 -4.38
C LEU A 287 13.00 27.50 -4.93
N ASP A 288 12.67 28.67 -5.44
CA ASP A 288 13.59 29.63 -6.05
C ASP A 288 13.47 31.04 -5.46
N GLY A 289 12.84 31.16 -4.29
CA GLY A 289 12.62 32.42 -3.58
C GLY A 289 11.36 33.19 -4.00
N SER A 290 10.58 32.66 -4.95
CA SER A 290 9.29 33.26 -5.37
C SER A 290 8.14 33.06 -4.38
N GLY A 291 8.28 32.15 -3.40
CA GLY A 291 7.29 31.88 -2.35
C GLY A 291 7.00 30.38 -2.20
N VAL A 292 5.84 30.07 -1.64
CA VAL A 292 5.34 28.69 -1.47
C VAL A 292 5.18 28.00 -2.82
N ALA A 293 5.56 26.72 -2.90
CA ALA A 293 5.39 25.91 -4.08
C ALA A 293 3.91 25.69 -4.40
N ARG A 294 3.55 25.80 -5.68
CA ARG A 294 2.21 25.50 -6.18
C ARG A 294 2.19 24.11 -6.82
N LEU A 295 1.22 23.29 -6.41
CA LEU A 295 0.95 21.98 -6.98
C LEU A 295 -0.42 22.01 -7.66
N ASP A 296 -0.44 21.95 -8.99
CA ASP A 296 -1.68 22.00 -9.75
C ASP A 296 -2.37 20.63 -9.74
N PRO A 297 -3.63 20.53 -9.29
CA PRO A 297 -4.38 19.29 -9.33
C PRO A 297 -4.48 18.74 -10.75
N PRO A 298 -4.36 17.41 -10.93
CA PRO A 298 -4.64 16.80 -12.22
C PRO A 298 -6.11 17.01 -12.60
N PRO A 299 -6.41 17.21 -13.89
CA PRO A 299 -7.78 17.32 -14.38
C PRO A 299 -8.56 16.02 -14.13
N LEU A 300 -9.79 16.10 -13.60
CA LEU A 300 -10.61 14.92 -13.30
C LEU A 300 -10.99 14.12 -14.55
N GLU A 301 -11.09 14.78 -15.70
CA GLU A 301 -11.32 14.17 -17.01
C GLU A 301 -10.17 13.25 -17.46
N ALA A 302 -8.99 13.34 -16.84
CA ALA A 302 -7.89 12.44 -17.14
C ALA A 302 -7.95 11.09 -16.41
N TRP A 303 -8.89 10.91 -15.47
CA TRP A 303 -9.14 9.59 -14.90
C TRP A 303 -9.74 8.65 -15.96
N PRO A 304 -9.23 7.42 -16.07
CA PRO A 304 -9.84 6.42 -16.94
C PRO A 304 -11.33 6.27 -16.67
N ASN A 305 -12.12 6.09 -17.74
CA ASN A 305 -13.57 5.98 -17.64
C ASN A 305 -14.00 4.61 -17.09
N VAL A 306 -13.84 4.44 -15.78
CA VAL A 306 -14.20 3.23 -15.04
C VAL A 306 -15.35 3.54 -14.10
N HIS A 307 -16.48 2.88 -14.32
CA HIS A 307 -17.66 2.97 -13.47
C HIS A 307 -17.83 1.67 -12.70
N TRP A 308 -17.00 1.46 -11.68
CA TRP A 308 -17.13 0.28 -10.85
C TRP A 308 -18.33 0.41 -9.90
N GLN A 309 -19.09 -0.68 -9.78
CA GLN A 309 -20.09 -0.88 -8.73
C GLN A 309 -19.96 -2.31 -8.22
N PRO A 310 -20.32 -2.58 -6.95
CA PRO A 310 -20.38 -3.95 -6.46
C PRO A 310 -21.30 -4.79 -7.35
N ASN A 311 -20.84 -5.95 -7.80
CA ASN A 311 -21.63 -6.81 -8.68
C ASN A 311 -22.75 -7.51 -7.90
N THR A 312 -23.93 -6.90 -7.86
CA THR A 312 -25.08 -7.45 -7.13
C THR A 312 -25.73 -8.65 -7.81
N GLU A 313 -25.37 -8.95 -9.07
CA GLU A 313 -25.93 -10.08 -9.82
C GLU A 313 -25.19 -11.38 -9.54
N THR A 314 -23.86 -11.34 -9.46
CA THR A 314 -23.04 -12.54 -9.28
C THR A 314 -22.48 -12.70 -7.87
N SER A 315 -22.37 -11.62 -7.09
CA SER A 315 -21.85 -11.71 -5.72
C SER A 315 -22.92 -12.22 -4.76
N GLN A 316 -22.55 -13.17 -3.89
CA GLN A 316 -23.46 -13.68 -2.87
C GLN A 316 -23.62 -12.64 -1.76
N ARG A 317 -24.87 -12.27 -1.45
CA ARG A 317 -25.18 -11.44 -0.28
C ARG A 317 -25.09 -12.28 1.00
N VAL A 318 -24.41 -11.73 2.00
CA VAL A 318 -24.18 -12.39 3.30
C VAL A 318 -24.62 -11.45 4.42
N ASP A 319 -25.55 -11.93 5.24
CA ASP A 319 -25.94 -11.28 6.48
C ASP A 319 -25.03 -11.76 7.62
N LEU A 320 -24.23 -10.85 8.16
CA LEU A 320 -23.27 -11.08 9.22
C LEU A 320 -23.95 -11.29 10.58
N ASP A 321 -25.15 -10.76 10.78
CA ASP A 321 -25.85 -10.85 12.07
C ASP A 321 -26.47 -12.25 12.29
N THR A 322 -26.65 -13.02 11.21
CA THR A 322 -27.17 -14.39 11.24
C THR A 322 -26.18 -15.42 10.68
N LEU A 323 -24.92 -15.04 10.48
CA LEU A 323 -23.93 -15.88 9.80
C LEU A 323 -23.63 -17.16 10.59
N THR A 324 -23.70 -18.32 9.93
CA THR A 324 -23.37 -19.61 10.54
C THR A 324 -22.05 -20.19 10.03
N ARG A 325 -21.49 -21.14 10.80
CA ARG A 325 -20.27 -21.87 10.42
C ARG A 325 -20.47 -22.67 9.14
N GLU A 326 -21.65 -23.25 8.93
CA GLU A 326 -21.99 -24.06 7.76
C GLU A 326 -22.01 -23.19 6.49
N GLN A 327 -22.55 -21.97 6.58
CA GLN A 327 -22.52 -21.01 5.48
C GLN A 327 -21.07 -20.65 5.11
N VAL A 328 -20.24 -20.31 6.10
CA VAL A 328 -18.81 -20.02 5.88
C VAL A 328 -18.09 -21.22 5.27
N ALA A 329 -18.39 -22.43 5.75
CA ALA A 329 -17.75 -23.65 5.27
C ALA A 329 -18.09 -23.96 3.80
N GLY A 330 -19.23 -23.48 3.29
CA GLY A 330 -19.68 -23.66 1.91
C GLY A 330 -19.13 -22.63 0.92
N TRP A 331 -18.37 -21.63 1.37
CA TRP A 331 -17.77 -20.65 0.45
C TRP A 331 -16.61 -21.25 -0.36
N GLU A 332 -16.51 -20.83 -1.62
CA GLU A 332 -15.50 -21.32 -2.56
C GLU A 332 -14.41 -20.29 -2.83
N PRO A 333 -13.15 -20.70 -3.10
CA PRO A 333 -12.06 -19.78 -3.43
C PRO A 333 -12.40 -18.91 -4.65
N GLY A 334 -12.19 -17.60 -4.52
CA GLY A 334 -12.47 -16.63 -5.59
C GLY A 334 -13.94 -16.17 -5.65
N GLN A 335 -14.83 -16.77 -4.86
CA GLN A 335 -16.20 -16.31 -4.75
C GLN A 335 -16.25 -14.88 -4.22
N THR A 336 -17.08 -14.04 -4.85
CA THR A 336 -17.30 -12.65 -4.42
C THR A 336 -18.53 -12.56 -3.51
N LEU A 337 -18.40 -11.82 -2.42
CA LEU A 337 -19.44 -11.66 -1.40
C LEU A 337 -19.74 -10.16 -1.18
N LEU A 338 -20.98 -9.87 -0.81
CA LEU A 338 -21.43 -8.57 -0.33
C LEU A 338 -21.89 -8.71 1.12
N LEU A 339 -21.07 -8.25 2.06
CA LEU A 339 -21.33 -8.38 3.49
C LEU A 339 -22.21 -7.23 3.99
N SER A 340 -23.25 -7.57 4.76
CA SER A 340 -24.09 -6.60 5.49
C SER A 340 -24.28 -7.07 6.93
N GLY A 341 -24.39 -6.14 7.89
CA GLY A 341 -24.51 -6.45 9.33
C GLY A 341 -23.26 -6.06 10.13
N LYS A 342 -23.07 -6.63 11.32
CA LYS A 342 -22.04 -6.19 12.28
C LYS A 342 -20.78 -7.03 12.26
N MET A 343 -19.63 -6.41 12.01
CA MET A 343 -18.30 -7.02 12.14
C MET A 343 -17.44 -6.33 13.19
N LEU A 344 -16.47 -7.06 13.74
CA LEU A 344 -15.48 -6.50 14.66
C LEU A 344 -14.24 -6.07 13.88
N THR A 345 -13.45 -5.15 14.41
CA THR A 345 -12.12 -4.82 13.89
C THR A 345 -11.03 -5.27 14.84
N GLY A 346 -9.81 -5.40 14.34
CA GLY A 346 -8.65 -5.60 15.19
C GLY A 346 -7.43 -5.99 14.40
N ARG A 347 -6.25 -5.56 14.84
CA ARG A 347 -4.98 -5.83 14.16
C ARG A 347 -3.86 -6.12 15.17
N ASP A 348 -2.61 -5.81 14.83
CA ASP A 348 -1.40 -6.26 15.52
C ASP A 348 -1.47 -6.13 17.06
N ALA A 349 -1.73 -4.91 17.58
CA ALA A 349 -1.76 -4.66 19.03
C ALA A 349 -2.97 -5.29 19.73
N ALA A 350 -4.16 -5.23 19.11
CA ALA A 350 -5.36 -5.86 19.66
C ALA A 350 -5.22 -7.38 19.74
N HIS A 351 -4.69 -8.05 18.71
CA HIS A 351 -4.47 -9.50 18.73
C HIS A 351 -3.42 -9.90 19.79
N LYS A 352 -2.35 -9.12 19.95
CA LYS A 352 -1.37 -9.36 21.01
C LYS A 352 -2.01 -9.25 22.39
N ARG A 353 -2.84 -8.23 22.63
CA ARG A 353 -3.53 -8.04 23.89
C ARG A 353 -4.55 -9.16 24.17
N ILE A 354 -5.32 -9.59 23.16
CA ILE A 354 -6.22 -10.76 23.27
C ILE A 354 -5.43 -12.01 23.67
N ALA A 355 -4.28 -12.26 23.01
CA ALA A 355 -3.43 -13.40 23.32
C ALA A 355 -2.94 -13.38 24.79
N ASP A 356 -2.52 -12.21 25.27
CA ASP A 356 -2.05 -12.05 26.65
C ASP A 356 -3.19 -12.24 27.67
N MET A 357 -4.39 -11.74 27.37
CA MET A 357 -5.57 -11.94 28.22
C MET A 357 -5.93 -13.43 28.33
N LEU A 358 -6.01 -14.14 27.21
CA LEU A 358 -6.32 -15.57 27.19
C LEU A 358 -5.24 -16.40 27.89
N ALA A 359 -3.96 -16.08 27.69
CA ALA A 359 -2.85 -16.75 28.38
C ALA A 359 -2.93 -16.58 29.92
N ASN A 360 -3.49 -15.46 30.38
CA ASN A 360 -3.71 -15.17 31.80
C ASN A 360 -5.10 -15.61 32.32
N GLY A 361 -5.90 -16.32 31.51
CA GLY A 361 -7.25 -16.77 31.89
C GLY A 361 -8.25 -15.62 32.11
N GLN A 362 -7.98 -14.44 31.54
CA GLN A 362 -8.84 -13.27 31.66
C GLN A 362 -10.00 -13.33 30.65
N PRO A 363 -11.21 -12.87 31.03
CA PRO A 363 -12.33 -12.78 30.10
C PRO A 363 -12.06 -11.72 29.03
N LEU A 364 -12.46 -12.00 27.79
CA LEU A 364 -12.37 -11.03 26.70
C LEU A 364 -13.46 -9.95 26.83
N PRO A 365 -13.16 -8.69 26.45
CA PRO A 365 -14.11 -7.58 26.57
C PRO A 365 -15.23 -7.60 25.51
N VAL A 366 -15.12 -8.48 24.51
CA VAL A 366 -16.07 -8.66 23.41
C VAL A 366 -16.21 -10.14 23.09
N ASP A 367 -17.40 -10.53 22.62
CA ASP A 367 -17.68 -11.88 22.13
C ASP A 367 -17.39 -11.99 20.63
N PHE A 368 -16.59 -12.99 20.24
CA PHE A 368 -16.23 -13.28 18.86
C PHE A 368 -17.02 -14.46 18.28
N THR A 369 -17.91 -15.07 19.05
CA THR A 369 -18.70 -16.24 18.62
C THR A 369 -19.51 -15.91 17.37
N ASN A 370 -19.26 -16.65 16.29
CA ASN A 370 -19.88 -16.45 14.98
C ASN A 370 -19.69 -15.04 14.40
N ARG A 371 -18.65 -14.32 14.83
CA ARG A 371 -18.30 -13.01 14.28
C ARG A 371 -17.26 -13.11 13.18
N VAL A 372 -17.20 -12.04 12.39
CA VAL A 372 -16.14 -11.76 11.42
C VAL A 372 -15.27 -10.62 11.95
N ILE A 373 -13.95 -10.77 11.86
CA ILE A 373 -13.00 -9.71 12.24
C ILE A 373 -12.33 -9.09 11.02
N TYR A 374 -12.33 -7.76 10.94
CA TYR A 374 -11.69 -6.98 9.90
C TYR A 374 -10.35 -6.39 10.37
N TYR A 375 -9.28 -6.74 9.67
CA TYR A 375 -7.94 -6.21 9.94
C TYR A 375 -7.78 -4.82 9.35
N VAL A 376 -8.16 -3.81 10.10
CA VAL A 376 -8.14 -2.40 9.69
C VAL A 376 -7.58 -1.51 10.80
N GLY A 377 -6.96 -0.41 10.40
CA GLY A 377 -6.69 0.74 11.25
C GLY A 377 -7.12 1.97 10.47
N PRO A 378 -8.37 2.45 10.67
CA PRO A 378 -8.96 3.49 9.83
C PRO A 378 -8.26 4.83 10.02
N VAL A 379 -8.45 5.74 9.06
CA VAL A 379 -8.17 7.17 9.26
C VAL A 379 -9.28 7.75 10.13
N ASP A 380 -8.92 8.76 10.95
CA ASP A 380 -9.91 9.48 11.75
C ASP A 380 -10.99 10.09 10.84
N PRO A 381 -12.27 9.98 11.23
CA PRO A 381 -13.36 10.61 10.49
C PRO A 381 -13.23 12.13 10.58
N VAL A 382 -13.54 12.80 9.48
CA VAL A 382 -13.71 14.26 9.45
C VAL A 382 -15.10 14.60 8.98
N ARG A 383 -15.59 15.80 9.31
CA ARG A 383 -16.91 16.29 8.89
C ARG A 383 -18.02 15.35 9.37
N ASP A 384 -18.83 14.81 8.47
CA ASP A 384 -19.95 13.90 8.71
C ASP A 384 -19.60 12.42 8.42
N GLU A 385 -18.31 12.09 8.26
CA GLU A 385 -17.87 10.71 8.05
C GLU A 385 -18.19 9.83 9.27
N VAL A 386 -18.84 8.68 9.02
CA VAL A 386 -18.95 7.60 10.01
C VAL A 386 -17.56 7.07 10.41
N VAL A 387 -16.69 6.96 9.41
CA VAL A 387 -15.29 6.53 9.51
C VAL A 387 -14.53 7.12 8.32
N GLY A 388 -13.27 7.49 8.52
CA GLY A 388 -12.40 7.87 7.40
C GLY A 388 -12.03 6.67 6.52
N PRO A 389 -11.13 6.83 5.52
CA PRO A 389 -10.64 5.71 4.73
C PRO A 389 -10.23 4.51 5.59
N ALA A 390 -10.79 3.34 5.26
CA ALA A 390 -10.79 2.16 6.14
C ALA A 390 -10.42 0.91 5.36
N GLY A 391 -9.32 0.96 4.61
CA GLY A 391 -8.84 -0.16 3.81
C GLY A 391 -8.19 -1.29 4.64
N PRO A 392 -8.04 -2.48 4.05
CA PRO A 392 -7.52 -3.66 4.73
C PRO A 392 -6.02 -3.55 5.03
N THR A 393 -5.59 -4.29 6.04
CA THR A 393 -4.20 -4.47 6.43
C THR A 393 -3.70 -5.88 6.09
N THR A 394 -2.37 -6.03 5.88
CA THR A 394 -1.74 -7.31 5.52
C THR A 394 -2.04 -8.40 6.54
N ALA A 395 -2.74 -9.45 6.11
CA ALA A 395 -3.27 -10.49 6.99
C ALA A 395 -2.19 -11.41 7.57
N THR A 396 -1.09 -11.65 6.85
CA THR A 396 0.01 -12.53 7.26
C THR A 396 0.59 -12.18 8.63
N ARG A 397 0.53 -10.90 9.05
CA ARG A 397 1.03 -10.48 10.37
C ARG A 397 0.22 -11.02 11.54
N MET A 398 -1.03 -11.42 11.28
CA MET A 398 -1.94 -12.03 12.26
C MET A 398 -1.90 -13.57 12.22
N ASP A 399 -1.11 -14.19 11.33
CA ASP A 399 -1.07 -15.65 11.17
C ASP A 399 -0.76 -16.39 12.48
N LYS A 400 0.21 -15.87 13.25
CA LYS A 400 0.60 -16.46 14.55
C LYS A 400 -0.53 -16.48 15.59
N PHE A 401 -1.57 -15.67 15.42
CA PHE A 401 -2.72 -15.59 16.32
C PHE A 401 -3.93 -16.39 15.81
N THR A 402 -3.88 -16.90 14.58
CA THR A 402 -5.08 -17.40 13.89
C THR A 402 -5.64 -18.66 14.54
N GLU A 403 -4.78 -19.62 14.89
CA GLU A 403 -5.22 -20.82 15.62
C GLU A 403 -5.88 -20.45 16.96
N MET A 404 -5.28 -19.53 17.72
CA MET A 404 -5.84 -19.07 18.99
C MET A 404 -7.22 -18.43 18.79
N MET A 405 -7.34 -17.50 17.83
CA MET A 405 -8.58 -16.80 17.58
C MET A 405 -9.70 -17.78 17.19
N LEU A 406 -9.43 -18.69 16.25
CA LEU A 406 -10.43 -19.65 15.78
C LEU A 406 -10.81 -20.69 16.85
N ALA A 407 -9.82 -21.23 17.57
CA ALA A 407 -10.04 -22.30 18.53
C ALA A 407 -10.66 -21.84 19.86
N GLN A 408 -10.32 -20.64 20.33
CA GLN A 408 -10.64 -20.21 21.70
C GLN A 408 -11.72 -19.12 21.77
N THR A 409 -11.98 -18.39 20.68
CA THR A 409 -12.89 -17.22 20.72
C THR A 409 -14.22 -17.44 20.00
N GLY A 410 -14.34 -18.52 19.23
CA GLY A 410 -15.55 -18.80 18.44
C GLY A 410 -15.64 -18.01 17.12
N LEU A 411 -14.61 -17.23 16.78
CA LEU A 411 -14.48 -16.52 15.50
C LEU A 411 -14.61 -17.49 14.30
N ILE A 412 -15.31 -17.07 13.24
CA ILE A 412 -15.60 -17.93 12.07
C ILE A 412 -15.01 -17.41 10.77
N SER A 413 -14.67 -16.13 10.65
CA SER A 413 -14.00 -15.59 9.47
C SER A 413 -13.19 -14.33 9.77
N MET A 414 -12.26 -14.03 8.88
CA MET A 414 -11.39 -12.86 8.96
C MET A 414 -11.32 -12.14 7.61
N ILE A 415 -11.25 -10.81 7.62
CA ILE A 415 -11.08 -9.97 6.43
C ILE A 415 -9.74 -9.24 6.51
N GLY A 416 -8.97 -9.25 5.44
CA GLY A 416 -7.71 -8.51 5.34
C GLY A 416 -7.30 -8.23 3.89
N LYS A 417 -6.00 -8.11 3.65
CA LYS A 417 -5.42 -8.13 2.31
C LYS A 417 -4.21 -9.06 2.24
N ALA A 418 -3.87 -9.45 1.01
CA ALA A 418 -2.76 -10.34 0.67
C ALA A 418 -2.95 -11.78 1.16
N GLU A 419 -1.95 -12.61 0.87
CA GLU A 419 -1.92 -14.03 1.18
C GLU A 419 -1.87 -14.33 2.69
N ARG A 420 -2.37 -15.52 3.05
CA ARG A 420 -2.14 -16.15 4.36
C ARG A 420 -0.97 -17.14 4.23
N GLY A 421 -0.15 -17.23 5.27
CA GLY A 421 0.90 -18.24 5.37
C GLY A 421 0.35 -19.63 5.72
N PRO A 422 1.19 -20.68 5.61
CA PRO A 422 0.79 -22.07 5.82
C PRO A 422 0.11 -22.30 7.18
N VAL A 423 0.66 -21.73 8.26
CA VAL A 423 0.13 -21.85 9.62
C VAL A 423 -1.32 -21.38 9.72
N ALA A 424 -1.64 -20.25 9.08
CA ALA A 424 -3.01 -19.73 9.10
C ALA A 424 -3.94 -20.54 8.19
N ILE A 425 -3.46 -21.01 7.03
CA ILE A 425 -4.23 -21.87 6.14
C ILE A 425 -4.62 -23.18 6.84
N ASP A 426 -3.68 -23.80 7.55
CA ASP A 426 -3.92 -25.03 8.30
C ASP A 426 -4.96 -24.82 9.42
N ALA A 427 -4.87 -23.70 10.14
CA ALA A 427 -5.85 -23.32 11.16
C ALA A 427 -7.25 -23.08 10.55
N ILE A 428 -7.34 -22.33 9.43
CA ILE A 428 -8.58 -22.08 8.71
C ILE A 428 -9.25 -23.41 8.32
N LYS A 429 -8.47 -24.33 7.73
CA LYS A 429 -8.94 -25.66 7.35
C LYS A 429 -9.41 -26.49 8.53
N LYS A 430 -8.63 -26.50 9.63
CA LYS A 430 -8.94 -27.25 10.85
C LYS A 430 -10.27 -26.82 11.47
N HIS A 431 -10.53 -25.52 11.50
CA HIS A 431 -11.72 -24.95 12.16
C HIS A 431 -12.89 -24.67 11.20
N LYS A 432 -12.76 -25.05 9.92
CA LYS A 432 -13.76 -24.81 8.87
C LYS A 432 -14.17 -23.34 8.76
N ALA A 433 -13.19 -22.45 8.98
CA ALA A 433 -13.33 -21.01 8.82
C ALA A 433 -13.06 -20.59 7.37
N ALA A 434 -13.12 -19.29 7.08
CA ALA A 434 -12.67 -18.74 5.81
C ALA A 434 -11.89 -17.43 6.03
N TYR A 435 -10.98 -17.13 5.10
CA TYR A 435 -10.35 -15.82 5.01
C TYR A 435 -10.82 -15.09 3.76
N LEU A 436 -11.30 -13.87 3.98
CA LEU A 436 -11.81 -12.96 2.99
C LEU A 436 -10.79 -11.85 2.74
N MET A 437 -10.72 -11.35 1.51
CA MET A 437 -9.91 -10.19 1.17
C MET A 437 -10.77 -9.04 0.68
N ALA A 438 -10.45 -7.84 1.16
CA ALA A 438 -10.87 -6.60 0.52
C ALA A 438 -9.70 -6.09 -0.36
N VAL A 439 -10.01 -5.27 -1.37
CA VAL A 439 -8.98 -4.72 -2.26
C VAL A 439 -8.11 -3.71 -1.51
N GLY A 440 -6.81 -3.98 -1.44
CA GLY A 440 -5.84 -3.05 -0.89
C GLY A 440 -5.55 -1.91 -1.86
N GLY A 441 -5.60 -0.68 -1.36
CA GLY A 441 -5.51 0.54 -2.20
C GLY A 441 -6.87 1.16 -2.53
N ALA A 442 -7.97 0.56 -2.09
CA ALA A 442 -9.34 1.05 -2.26
C ALA A 442 -9.98 1.54 -0.95
N ALA A 443 -9.20 2.19 -0.06
CA ALA A 443 -9.60 2.42 1.33
C ALA A 443 -10.82 3.34 1.50
N TYR A 444 -10.91 4.40 0.69
CA TYR A 444 -12.02 5.35 0.75
C TYR A 444 -13.30 4.75 0.14
N LEU A 445 -13.19 4.00 -0.94
CA LEU A 445 -14.29 3.22 -1.52
C LEU A 445 -14.85 2.23 -0.49
N VAL A 446 -13.99 1.41 0.13
CA VAL A 446 -14.41 0.42 1.14
C VAL A 446 -15.06 1.11 2.34
N SER A 447 -14.57 2.28 2.76
CA SER A 447 -15.18 3.04 3.87
C SER A 447 -16.64 3.42 3.61
N LYS A 448 -17.07 3.56 2.35
CA LYS A 448 -18.46 3.89 2.01
C LYS A 448 -19.44 2.75 2.28
N ALA A 449 -18.95 1.53 2.46
CA ALA A 449 -19.79 0.41 2.92
C ALA A 449 -20.07 0.48 4.43
N ILE A 450 -19.28 1.23 5.22
CA ILE A 450 -19.42 1.34 6.66
C ILE A 450 -20.48 2.41 7.00
N ARG A 451 -21.52 2.00 7.73
CA ARG A 451 -22.69 2.80 8.09
C ARG A 451 -22.75 3.16 9.58
N GLY A 452 -22.06 2.38 10.41
CA GLY A 452 -21.87 2.68 11.83
C GLY A 452 -20.49 2.25 12.30
N SER A 453 -19.93 2.96 13.29
CA SER A 453 -18.64 2.66 13.91
C SER A 453 -18.72 3.00 15.40
N ARG A 454 -18.37 2.05 16.26
CA ARG A 454 -18.29 2.27 17.72
C ARG A 454 -17.11 1.52 18.31
N VAL A 455 -16.36 2.15 19.21
CA VAL A 455 -15.32 1.47 19.99
C VAL A 455 -15.99 0.52 20.98
N VAL A 456 -15.56 -0.74 21.01
CA VAL A 456 -16.07 -1.77 21.92
C VAL A 456 -15.01 -2.35 22.85
N ALA A 457 -13.72 -2.21 22.52
CA ALA A 457 -12.63 -2.53 23.44
C ALA A 457 -11.31 -1.86 23.06
N PHE A 458 -10.43 -1.72 24.04
CA PHE A 458 -9.04 -1.25 23.88
C PHE A 458 -8.92 0.14 23.25
N GLU A 459 -9.76 1.09 23.66
CA GLU A 459 -9.75 2.48 23.18
C GLU A 459 -8.36 3.14 23.27
N ASP A 460 -7.57 2.77 24.27
CA ASP A 460 -6.20 3.24 24.48
C ASP A 460 -5.23 2.89 23.33
N LEU A 461 -5.59 1.93 22.47
CA LEU A 461 -4.83 1.55 21.27
C LEU A 461 -5.10 2.47 20.05
N GLY A 462 -6.01 3.44 20.16
CA GLY A 462 -6.34 4.38 19.09
C GLY A 462 -6.83 3.68 17.82
N MET A 463 -6.10 3.86 16.72
CA MET A 463 -6.44 3.22 15.43
C MET A 463 -6.37 1.69 15.46
N GLU A 464 -5.72 1.08 16.46
CA GLU A 464 -5.66 -0.38 16.65
C GLU A 464 -6.70 -0.91 17.65
N ALA A 465 -7.60 -0.07 18.15
CA ALA A 465 -8.71 -0.50 19.02
C ALA A 465 -9.67 -1.46 18.31
N ILE A 466 -10.50 -2.16 19.10
CA ILE A 466 -11.58 -2.98 18.56
C ILE A 466 -12.81 -2.10 18.41
N TYR A 467 -13.22 -1.91 17.17
CA TYR A 467 -14.47 -1.27 16.79
C TYR A 467 -15.48 -2.34 16.39
N GLU A 468 -16.76 -2.06 16.58
CA GLU A 468 -17.83 -2.73 15.87
C GLU A 468 -18.27 -1.84 14.71
N PHE A 469 -18.12 -2.35 13.49
CA PHE A 469 -18.60 -1.71 12.28
C PHE A 469 -19.92 -2.33 11.87
N GLU A 470 -20.90 -1.49 11.54
CA GLU A 470 -22.08 -1.88 10.80
C GLU A 470 -21.83 -1.60 9.32
N VAL A 471 -21.89 -2.63 8.49
CA VAL A 471 -21.62 -2.53 7.05
C VAL A 471 -22.85 -2.83 6.20
N LYS A 472 -22.87 -2.28 4.99
CA LYS A 472 -23.86 -2.59 3.97
C LYS A 472 -23.16 -2.80 2.63
N ASP A 473 -23.38 -3.98 2.05
CA ASP A 473 -22.85 -4.40 0.75
C ASP A 473 -21.33 -4.20 0.63
N MET A 474 -20.58 -4.52 1.69
CA MET A 474 -19.12 -4.46 1.67
C MET A 474 -18.56 -5.53 0.74
N PRO A 475 -17.82 -5.15 -0.33
CA PRO A 475 -17.28 -6.09 -1.30
C PRO A 475 -16.05 -6.81 -0.75
N VAL A 476 -16.08 -8.15 -0.78
CA VAL A 476 -14.95 -9.00 -0.41
C VAL A 476 -14.88 -10.23 -1.31
N THR A 477 -13.70 -10.84 -1.38
CA THR A 477 -13.47 -12.09 -2.11
C THR A 477 -12.98 -13.18 -1.16
N VAL A 478 -13.47 -14.40 -1.30
CA VAL A 478 -12.99 -15.56 -0.54
C VAL A 478 -11.57 -15.89 -1.00
N ALA A 479 -10.59 -15.55 -0.18
CA ALA A 479 -9.18 -15.71 -0.49
C ALA A 479 -8.61 -17.06 -0.03
N VAL A 480 -9.11 -17.59 1.10
CA VAL A 480 -8.87 -18.97 1.54
C VAL A 480 -10.19 -19.57 2.00
N ASP A 481 -10.56 -20.71 1.42
CA ASP A 481 -11.78 -21.45 1.79
C ASP A 481 -11.59 -22.34 3.03
N SER A 482 -12.67 -23.01 3.44
CA SER A 482 -12.70 -23.94 4.59
C SER A 482 -11.92 -25.24 4.37
N ASN A 483 -11.42 -25.49 3.16
CA ASN A 483 -10.60 -26.63 2.81
C ASN A 483 -9.10 -26.28 2.74
N GLY A 484 -8.76 -24.99 2.88
CA GLY A 484 -7.39 -24.47 2.82
C GLY A 484 -6.91 -24.13 1.41
N THR A 485 -7.81 -24.07 0.42
CA THR A 485 -7.48 -23.65 -0.95
C THR A 485 -7.34 -22.14 -1.00
N SER A 486 -6.22 -21.64 -1.53
CA SER A 486 -5.88 -20.21 -1.54
C SER A 486 -5.82 -19.64 -2.96
N VAL A 487 -6.54 -18.56 -3.22
CA VAL A 487 -6.51 -17.85 -4.52
C VAL A 487 -5.13 -17.27 -4.84
N HIS A 488 -4.36 -16.91 -3.81
CA HIS A 488 -3.00 -16.40 -3.96
C HIS A 488 -1.99 -17.50 -4.33
N GLN A 489 -2.40 -18.78 -4.27
CA GLN A 489 -1.63 -19.91 -4.76
C GLN A 489 -2.14 -20.43 -6.10
N THR A 490 -3.47 -20.49 -6.28
CA THR A 490 -4.09 -21.02 -7.51
C THR A 490 -4.06 -20.00 -8.65
N GLY A 491 -4.42 -18.75 -8.38
CA GLY A 491 -4.49 -17.68 -9.37
C GLY A 491 -3.16 -17.44 -10.10
N PRO A 492 -2.06 -17.14 -9.39
CA PRO A 492 -0.75 -16.96 -10.04
C PRO A 492 -0.29 -18.15 -10.87
N LYS A 493 -0.49 -19.39 -10.39
CA LYS A 493 -0.12 -20.60 -11.14
C LYS A 493 -0.92 -20.74 -12.44
N GLU A 494 -2.22 -20.49 -12.37
CA GLU A 494 -3.10 -20.51 -13.53
C GLU A 494 -2.67 -19.47 -14.56
N TRP A 495 -2.44 -18.22 -14.12
CA TRP A 495 -2.11 -17.12 -15.00
C TRP A 495 -0.71 -17.21 -15.59
N GLN A 496 0.28 -17.69 -14.83
CA GLN A 496 1.60 -18.00 -15.37
C GLN A 496 1.51 -18.99 -16.54
N ALA A 497 0.69 -20.05 -16.40
CA ALA A 497 0.48 -21.04 -17.46
C ALA A 497 -0.31 -20.48 -18.65
N ARG A 498 -1.25 -19.56 -18.42
CA ARG A 498 -2.00 -18.87 -19.49
C ARG A 498 -1.12 -17.91 -20.27
N ILE A 499 -0.35 -17.05 -19.59
CA ILE A 499 0.53 -16.05 -20.22
C ILE A 499 1.56 -16.72 -21.13
N GLY A 500 2.16 -17.84 -20.69
CA GLY A 500 3.08 -18.61 -21.53
C GLY A 500 2.48 -19.16 -22.83
N LYS A 501 1.14 -19.15 -22.98
CA LYS A 501 0.41 -19.56 -24.19
C LYS A 501 -0.14 -18.37 -24.99
N ILE A 502 -0.10 -17.15 -24.45
CA ILE A 502 -0.49 -15.95 -25.19
C ILE A 502 0.61 -15.72 -26.23
N SER A 503 0.26 -15.85 -27.51
CA SER A 503 1.17 -15.50 -28.61
C SER A 503 1.66 -14.08 -28.37
N ILE A 504 2.98 -13.88 -28.32
CA ILE A 504 3.61 -12.56 -28.28
C ILE A 504 3.41 -11.95 -29.67
N ALA A 505 2.18 -11.55 -29.98
CA ALA A 505 1.93 -10.62 -31.05
C ALA A 505 2.43 -9.26 -30.55
N ALA A 506 3.52 -8.79 -31.16
CA ALA A 506 4.16 -7.51 -30.87
C ALA A 506 3.11 -6.41 -30.66
N ALA A 507 3.16 -5.78 -29.48
CA ALA A 507 2.41 -4.57 -29.15
C ALA A 507 3.33 -3.36 -29.33
#